data_AF-A0A183FD02-F1
#
_entry.id   AF-A0A183FD02-F1
#
_cell.length_a   1.000
_cell.length_b   1.000
_cell.length_c   1.000
_cell.angle_alpha   90.00
_cell.angle_beta   90.00
_cell.angle_gamma   90.00
#
_symmetry.space_group_name_H-M   'P 1'
#
loop_
_entity.id
_entity.type
_entity.pdbx_description
1 polymer ?
#
loop_
_entity_poly.entity_id
_entity_poly.type
_entity_poly.pdbx_seq_one_letter_code
_entity_poly.pdbx_strand_id
1 'polypeptide(L)'
;LSDPKQLALHKLYRPERVTPKEKGYDLLKNPRLNKGMAFSLYERHYLGIHGLLPPAYIQLDELQDRTEKLYYRVLCDNVKELMPIVYTPTVGLACQKFGAIYRHPK
;
A
#
# COMPACT_ATOMS: atom_id res chain seq x y z
N LEU A 1 16.41 -12.73 20.43
CA LEU A 1 16.17 -11.81 21.55
C LEU A 1 16.26 -12.62 22.83
N SER A 2 17.49 -12.82 23.31
CA SER A 2 17.80 -13.73 24.43
C SER A 2 17.69 -13.04 25.79
N ASP A 3 17.75 -11.70 25.81
CA ASP A 3 17.63 -10.88 27.01
C ASP A 3 16.15 -10.52 27.31
N PRO A 4 15.62 -10.85 28.51
CA PRO A 4 14.25 -10.52 28.91
C PRO A 4 13.94 -9.02 28.93
N LYS A 5 14.91 -8.14 29.19
CA LYS A 5 14.68 -6.68 29.18
C LYS A 5 14.47 -6.16 27.75
N GLN A 6 15.24 -6.65 26.79
CA GLN A 6 15.06 -6.34 25.37
C GLN A 6 13.73 -6.89 24.83
N LEU A 7 13.31 -8.08 25.29
CA LEU A 7 12.01 -8.64 24.92
C LEU A 7 10.85 -7.81 25.47
N ALA A 8 10.92 -7.36 26.71
CA ALA A 8 9.92 -6.48 27.32
C ALA A 8 9.83 -5.13 26.60
N LEU A 9 10.99 -4.53 26.27
CA LEU A 9 11.07 -3.29 25.52
C LEU A 9 10.48 -3.44 24.11
N HIS A 10 10.82 -4.52 23.40
CA HIS A 10 10.24 -4.81 22.09
C HIS A 10 8.72 -4.99 22.17
N LYS A 11 8.20 -5.68 23.18
CA LYS A 11 6.75 -5.83 23.37
C LYS A 11 6.06 -4.50 23.68
N LEU A 12 6.71 -3.57 24.38
CA LEU A 12 6.15 -2.26 24.73
C LEU A 12 6.00 -1.33 23.52
N TYR A 13 6.99 -1.32 22.61
CA TYR A 13 7.01 -0.42 21.46
C TYR A 13 6.54 -1.04 20.15
N ARG A 14 6.33 -2.36 20.08
CA ARG A 14 5.84 -3.03 18.88
C ARG A 14 4.43 -2.53 18.54
N PRO A 15 4.15 -2.14 17.29
CA PRO A 15 2.81 -1.77 16.89
C PRO A 15 1.89 -3.00 16.94
N GLU A 16 0.74 -2.84 17.60
CA GLU A 16 -0.25 -3.90 17.70
C GLU A 16 -0.96 -4.15 16.37
N ARG A 17 -1.35 -5.40 16.15
CA ARG A 17 -2.08 -5.79 14.93
C ARG A 17 -3.51 -5.25 15.02
N VAL A 18 -3.85 -4.32 14.13
CA VAL A 18 -5.23 -3.84 13.97
C VAL A 18 -5.92 -4.67 12.90
N THR A 19 -6.97 -5.41 13.28
CA THR A 19 -7.84 -6.10 12.33
C THR A 19 -8.81 -5.10 11.70
N PRO A 20 -8.88 -5.00 10.36
CA PRO A 20 -9.82 -4.11 9.71
C PRO A 20 -11.27 -4.57 9.98
N LYS A 21 -12.18 -3.59 10.12
CA LYS A 21 -13.63 -3.86 10.27
C LYS A 21 -14.29 -4.22 8.94
N GLU A 22 -13.76 -3.66 7.85
CA GLU A 22 -14.29 -3.81 6.50
C GLU A 22 -13.83 -5.13 5.86
N LYS A 23 -14.65 -5.66 4.95
CA LYS A 23 -14.41 -6.91 4.23
C LYS A 23 -14.91 -6.78 2.79
N GLY A 24 -14.54 -7.73 1.93
CA GLY A 24 -15.01 -7.80 0.55
C GLY A 24 -14.61 -6.57 -0.26
N TYR A 25 -15.55 -6.05 -1.04
CA TYR A 25 -15.31 -4.93 -1.95
C TYR A 25 -14.90 -3.63 -1.24
N ASP A 26 -15.50 -3.33 -0.07
CA ASP A 26 -15.20 -2.09 0.66
C ASP A 26 -13.73 -2.03 1.11
N LEU A 27 -13.18 -3.18 1.51
CA LEU A 27 -11.76 -3.29 1.86
C LEU A 27 -10.85 -3.02 0.66
N LEU A 28 -11.25 -3.42 -0.55
CA LEU A 28 -10.48 -3.16 -1.79
C LEU A 28 -10.56 -1.70 -2.22
N LYS A 29 -11.63 -0.98 -1.87
CA LYS A 29 -11.78 0.44 -2.16
C LYS A 29 -10.85 1.30 -1.30
N ASN A 30 -10.48 0.82 -0.12
CA ASN A 30 -9.63 1.54 0.82
C ASN A 30 -8.13 1.28 0.58
N PRO A 31 -7.35 2.25 0.06
CA PRO A 31 -5.95 2.03 -0.34
C PRO A 31 -4.99 1.71 0.82
N ARG A 32 -5.38 2.07 2.05
CA ARG A 32 -4.64 1.75 3.29
C ARG A 32 -4.69 0.27 3.66
N LEU A 33 -5.82 -0.38 3.34
CA LEU A 33 -6.09 -1.77 3.67
C LEU A 33 -5.84 -2.69 2.49
N ASN A 34 -6.13 -2.20 1.28
CA ASN A 34 -5.94 -2.93 0.05
C ASN A 34 -4.45 -3.22 -0.18
N LYS A 35 -4.07 -4.49 -0.11
CA LYS A 35 -2.73 -5.00 -0.47
C LYS A 35 -2.64 -5.40 -1.95
N GLY A 36 -3.71 -5.21 -2.70
CA GLY A 36 -3.86 -5.66 -4.08
C GLY A 36 -3.58 -7.15 -4.20
N MET A 37 -2.72 -7.50 -5.13
CA MET A 37 -2.33 -8.89 -5.35
C MET A 37 -1.46 -9.50 -4.25
N ALA A 38 -0.94 -8.70 -3.32
CA ALA A 38 -0.13 -9.20 -2.22
C ALA A 38 -0.94 -9.89 -1.12
N PHE A 39 -2.29 -9.93 -1.20
CA PHE A 39 -3.08 -10.80 -0.34
C PHE A 39 -2.80 -12.28 -0.65
N SER A 40 -2.38 -13.03 0.37
CA SER A 40 -2.28 -14.48 0.32
C SER A 40 -3.65 -15.13 0.09
N LEU A 41 -3.67 -16.36 -0.44
CA LEU A 41 -4.91 -17.11 -0.65
C LEU A 41 -5.76 -17.16 0.64
N TYR A 42 -5.14 -17.44 1.78
CA TYR A 42 -5.80 -17.49 3.08
C TYR A 42 -6.42 -16.13 3.47
N GLU A 43 -5.68 -15.03 3.33
CA GLU A 43 -6.21 -13.69 3.58
C GLU A 43 -7.38 -13.37 2.64
N ARG A 44 -7.30 -13.79 1.37
CA ARG A 44 -8.37 -13.56 0.40
C ARG A 44 -9.67 -14.26 0.79
N HIS A 45 -9.60 -15.51 1.24
CA HIS A 45 -10.76 -16.23 1.74
C HIS A 45 -11.30 -15.61 3.04
N TYR A 46 -10.41 -15.31 3.99
CA TYR A 46 -10.80 -14.77 5.30
C TYR A 46 -11.44 -13.38 5.22
N LEU A 47 -10.94 -12.53 4.30
CA LEU A 47 -11.44 -11.17 4.07
C LEU A 47 -12.58 -11.12 3.04
N GLY A 48 -12.98 -12.26 2.45
CA GLY A 48 -14.09 -12.31 1.48
C GLY A 48 -13.79 -11.64 0.13
N ILE A 49 -12.52 -11.58 -0.26
CA ILE A 49 -12.05 -10.97 -1.52
C ILE A 49 -11.59 -12.01 -2.54
N HIS A 50 -11.69 -13.30 -2.22
CA HIS A 50 -11.42 -14.38 -3.15
C HIS A 50 -12.45 -14.35 -4.30
N GLY A 51 -11.97 -14.26 -5.54
CA GLY A 51 -12.80 -14.08 -6.73
C GLY A 51 -12.94 -12.62 -7.21
N LEU A 52 -12.66 -11.63 -6.35
CA LEU A 52 -12.66 -10.21 -6.74
C LEU A 52 -11.32 -9.74 -7.31
N LEU A 53 -10.25 -10.52 -7.07
CA LEU A 53 -8.90 -10.21 -7.54
C LEU A 53 -8.44 -11.27 -8.55
N PRO A 54 -7.89 -10.85 -9.72
CA PRO A 54 -7.27 -11.77 -10.67
C PRO A 54 -6.14 -12.65 -10.06
N PRO A 55 -5.70 -13.71 -10.76
CA PRO A 55 -4.58 -14.55 -10.33
C PRO A 55 -3.18 -14.04 -10.72
N ALA A 56 -3.01 -12.80 -11.22
CA ALA A 56 -1.75 -12.28 -11.82
C ALA A 56 -1.27 -10.91 -11.28
N TYR A 57 0.03 -10.59 -11.35
CA TYR A 57 0.66 -9.40 -10.74
C TYR A 57 0.71 -8.18 -11.71
N ILE A 58 0.64 -6.93 -11.20
CA ILE A 58 0.56 -5.68 -12.03
C ILE A 58 1.54 -4.57 -11.56
N GLN A 59 1.97 -3.72 -12.51
CA GLN A 59 3.01 -2.67 -12.52
C GLN A 59 2.67 -1.35 -11.79
N LEU A 60 3.68 -0.45 -11.72
CA LEU A 60 3.93 0.58 -10.70
C LEU A 60 3.06 1.85 -10.67
N ASP A 61 2.37 2.23 -11.75
CA ASP A 61 1.65 3.52 -11.80
C ASP A 61 0.24 3.43 -11.19
N GLU A 62 -0.47 2.32 -11.41
CA GLU A 62 -1.75 2.00 -10.72
C GLU A 62 -1.56 1.65 -9.22
N LEU A 63 -0.30 1.52 -8.77
CA LEU A 63 0.07 1.01 -7.46
C LEU A 63 -0.23 2.01 -6.33
N GLN A 64 -0.09 3.31 -6.60
CA GLN A 64 -0.27 4.35 -5.59
C GLN A 64 -1.73 4.46 -5.14
N ASP A 65 -2.67 4.43 -6.10
CA ASP A 65 -4.10 4.55 -5.83
C ASP A 65 -4.73 3.22 -5.36
N ARG A 66 -4.13 2.07 -5.68
CA ARG A 66 -4.63 0.75 -5.27
C ARG A 66 -3.98 0.17 -4.02
N THR A 67 -2.71 0.48 -3.71
CA THR A 67 -1.97 -0.18 -2.62
C THR A 67 -0.85 0.71 -2.06
N GLU A 68 -1.20 1.50 -1.04
CA GLU A 68 -0.29 2.48 -0.42
C GLU A 68 1.01 1.85 0.10
N LYS A 69 0.94 0.65 0.69
CA LYS A 69 2.13 -0.06 1.24
C LYS A 69 3.14 -0.47 0.17
N LEU A 70 2.66 -0.90 -0.99
CA LEU A 70 3.53 -1.35 -2.07
C LEU A 70 4.16 -0.16 -2.79
N TYR A 71 3.42 0.95 -2.92
CA TYR A 71 3.95 2.21 -3.41
C TYR A 71 5.16 2.68 -2.60
N TYR A 72 5.02 2.78 -1.26
CA TYR A 72 6.14 3.18 -0.42
C TYR A 72 7.29 2.17 -0.42
N ARG A 73 6.99 0.87 -0.57
CA ARG A 73 8.04 -0.15 -0.65
C ARG A 73 8.91 0.05 -1.89
N VAL A 74 8.31 0.25 -3.05
CA VAL A 74 9.06 0.46 -4.30
C VAL A 74 9.80 1.80 -4.29
N LEU A 75 9.19 2.85 -3.74
CA LEU A 75 9.84 4.15 -3.54
C LEU A 75 11.08 4.07 -2.66
N CYS A 76 11.00 3.37 -1.53
CA CYS A 76 12.14 3.20 -0.65
C CYS A 76 13.25 2.35 -1.29
N ASP A 77 12.89 1.29 -2.03
CA ASP A 77 13.86 0.42 -2.68
C ASP A 77 14.58 1.11 -3.87
N ASN A 78 13.94 2.08 -4.54
CA ASN A 78 14.49 2.78 -5.72
C ASN A 78 14.45 4.32 -5.58
N VAL A 79 14.77 4.84 -4.39
CA VAL A 79 14.56 6.25 -4.06
C VAL A 79 15.28 7.22 -5.01
N LYS A 80 16.50 6.90 -5.46
CA LYS A 80 17.28 7.80 -6.33
C LYS A 80 16.65 7.98 -7.71
N GLU A 81 16.00 6.95 -8.23
CA GLU A 81 15.40 6.94 -9.56
C GLU A 81 13.96 7.46 -9.52
N LEU A 82 13.20 7.11 -8.47
CA LEU A 82 11.78 7.43 -8.37
C LEU A 82 11.47 8.78 -7.70
N MET A 83 12.35 9.30 -6.83
CA MET A 83 12.14 10.60 -6.17
C MET A 83 11.93 11.78 -7.16
N PRO A 84 12.71 11.95 -8.24
CA PRO A 84 12.48 13.04 -9.19
C PRO A 84 11.21 12.87 -10.02
N ILE A 85 10.68 11.64 -10.15
CA ILE A 85 9.41 11.32 -10.82
C ILE A 85 8.21 11.65 -9.91
N VAL A 86 8.31 11.28 -8.63
CA VAL A 86 7.24 11.49 -7.63
C VAL A 86 7.17 12.95 -7.15
N TYR A 87 8.30 13.66 -7.13
CA TYR A 87 8.39 15.01 -6.59
C TYR A 87 9.00 16.00 -7.61
N THR A 88 9.76 16.99 -7.15
CA THR A 88 10.44 17.97 -8.01
C THR A 88 11.45 17.27 -8.93
N PRO A 89 11.45 17.53 -10.25
CA PRO A 89 10.69 18.55 -11.00
C PRO A 89 9.38 18.05 -11.66
N THR A 90 9.13 16.74 -11.69
CA THR A 90 8.07 16.12 -12.52
C THR A 90 6.65 16.42 -12.04
N VAL A 91 6.45 16.55 -10.73
CA VAL A 91 5.14 16.91 -10.17
C VAL A 91 4.67 18.30 -10.63
N GLY A 92 5.58 19.25 -10.81
CA GLY A 92 5.25 20.60 -11.28
C GLY A 92 4.78 20.59 -12.74
N LEU A 93 5.45 19.80 -13.58
CA LEU A 93 5.05 19.60 -14.98
C LEU A 93 3.72 18.85 -15.09
N ALA A 94 3.49 17.87 -14.21
CA ALA A 94 2.23 17.14 -14.15
C ALA A 94 1.07 18.07 -13.74
N CYS A 95 1.25 18.91 -12.73
CA CYS A 95 0.24 19.90 -12.32
C CYS A 95 -0.10 20.91 -13.44
N GLN A 96 0.89 21.32 -14.24
CA GLN A 96 0.68 22.24 -15.36
C GLN A 96 -0.04 21.59 -16.56
N LYS A 97 0.32 20.34 -16.90
CA LYS A 97 -0.19 19.65 -18.09
C LYS A 97 -1.48 18.87 -17.84
N PHE A 98 -1.73 18.48 -16.60
CA PHE A 98 -2.75 17.49 -16.25
C PHE A 98 -3.68 17.94 -15.12
N GLY A 99 -4.00 19.23 -15.04
CA GLY A 99 -4.94 19.78 -14.04
C GLY A 99 -6.32 19.10 -13.99
N ALA A 100 -6.66 18.30 -15.01
CA ALA A 100 -7.90 17.52 -15.11
C ALA A 100 -7.73 16.00 -14.89
N ILE A 101 -6.58 15.49 -14.44
CA ILE A 101 -6.49 14.06 -14.06
C ILE A 101 -7.44 13.85 -12.88
N TYR A 102 -8.51 13.09 -13.14
CA TYR A 102 -9.48 12.67 -12.16
C TYR A 102 -8.77 11.80 -11.12
N ARG A 103 -8.59 12.35 -9.91
CA ARG A 103 -8.01 11.62 -8.78
C ARG A 103 -9.06 11.47 -7.70
N HIS A 104 -8.97 10.39 -6.93
CA HIS A 104 -9.71 10.32 -5.68
C HIS A 104 -9.25 11.44 -4.74
N PRO A 105 -10.17 12.21 -4.13
CA PRO A 105 -9.79 13.20 -3.13
C PRO A 105 -9.10 12.49 -1.96
N LYS A 106 -7.90 12.97 -1.62
CA LYS A 106 -7.04 12.44 -0.55
C LYS A 106 -7.45 12.94 0.83
#